data_AF-A0A9W7YJN9-F1
#
_entry.id   AF-A0A9W7YJN9-F1
#
_cell.length_a   1.000
_cell.length_b   1.000
_cell.length_c   1.000
_cell.angle_alpha   90.00
_cell.angle_beta   90.00
_cell.angle_gamma   90.00
#
_symmetry.space_group_name_H-M   'P 1'
#
loop_
_entity.id
_entity.type
_entity.pdbx_description
1 polymer ?
#
loop_
_entity_poly.entity_id
_entity_poly.type
_entity_poly.pdbx_seq_one_letter_code
_entity_poly.pdbx_strand_id
1 'polypeptide(L)'
;DLQLFVQKVRAGESVDAALEDIVQRSITEVRKYAFADDSEVGQCEHTWSPEQFWFLLTELAQHNDVEYDRVRSSALFAGKDDALLGLAEAQLITMVYNNDRPSRIRAGRPVYAAAFTRILEDPGFASSMTVKMNKKFIALETAKIREAEDELSVLNVFRASVEAQSALTSSMAIVAASNGYKGRDKGCRLSPEAYIGQVAGTSGRCQGSELGHRPRESWMSWMRSFFYSSPQVPRTTDAGVQPSIIPGIPAELQGRVQFLLRIIHSSQQKIDRWDAETREQVKRLASL
;
A
#
# COMPACT_ATOMS: atom_id res chain seq x y z
N ASP A 1 -31.28 -23.23 0.60
CA ASP A 1 -31.29 -23.52 -0.85
C ASP A 1 -31.76 -24.92 -1.20
N LEU A 2 -31.07 -25.97 -0.77
CA LEU A 2 -31.43 -27.34 -1.20
C LEU A 2 -32.87 -27.74 -0.85
N GLN A 3 -33.37 -27.37 0.33
CA GLN A 3 -34.76 -27.64 0.71
C GLN A 3 -35.77 -26.91 -0.21
N LEU A 4 -35.48 -25.65 -0.54
CA LEU A 4 -36.29 -24.83 -1.43
C LEU A 4 -36.27 -25.36 -2.87
N PHE A 5 -35.10 -25.80 -3.33
CA PHE A 5 -34.93 -26.48 -4.61
C PHE A 5 -35.79 -27.74 -4.68
N VAL A 6 -35.66 -28.63 -3.68
CA VAL A 6 -36.43 -29.87 -3.60
C VAL A 6 -37.93 -29.60 -3.53
N GLN A 7 -38.35 -28.57 -2.79
CA GLN A 7 -39.76 -28.17 -2.71
C GLN A 7 -40.31 -27.72 -4.07
N LYS A 8 -39.55 -26.92 -4.82
CA LYS A 8 -39.92 -26.44 -6.16
C LYS A 8 -40.04 -27.56 -7.17
N VAL A 9 -39.05 -28.46 -7.19
CA VAL A 9 -39.08 -29.65 -8.06
C VAL A 9 -40.26 -30.56 -7.70
N ARG A 10 -40.56 -30.74 -6.40
CA ARG A 10 -41.75 -31.50 -5.95
C ARG A 10 -43.07 -30.82 -6.33
N ALA A 11 -43.09 -29.50 -6.43
CA ALA A 11 -44.25 -28.74 -6.90
C ALA A 11 -44.45 -28.80 -8.43
N GLY A 12 -43.58 -29.53 -9.16
CA GLY A 12 -43.69 -29.74 -10.60
C GLY A 12 -42.89 -28.74 -11.45
N GLU A 13 -42.08 -27.87 -10.84
CA GLU A 13 -41.17 -26.99 -11.58
C GLU A 13 -40.01 -27.80 -12.16
N SER A 14 -39.51 -27.42 -13.35
CA SER A 14 -38.34 -28.10 -13.93
C SER A 14 -37.11 -27.85 -13.07
N VAL A 15 -36.18 -28.81 -13.07
CA VAL A 15 -34.91 -28.72 -12.34
C VAL A 15 -34.15 -27.45 -12.70
N ASP A 16 -34.06 -27.14 -13.99
CA ASP A 16 -33.34 -25.96 -14.48
C ASP A 16 -34.02 -24.66 -14.03
N ALA A 17 -35.35 -24.57 -14.13
CA ALA A 17 -36.09 -23.38 -13.69
C ALA A 17 -35.98 -23.16 -12.17
N ALA A 18 -36.07 -24.23 -11.38
CA ALA A 18 -35.91 -24.16 -9.93
C ALA A 18 -34.51 -23.72 -9.52
N LEU A 19 -33.47 -24.18 -10.24
CA LEU A 19 -32.09 -23.76 -10.01
C LEU A 19 -31.87 -22.30 -10.38
N GLU A 20 -32.33 -21.88 -11.56
CA GLU A 20 -32.20 -20.50 -12.04
C GLU A 20 -32.89 -19.50 -11.11
N ASP A 21 -34.08 -19.82 -10.60
CA ASP A 21 -34.76 -18.97 -9.63
C ASP A 21 -33.99 -18.87 -8.29
N ILE A 22 -33.34 -19.95 -7.85
CA ILE A 22 -32.46 -19.90 -6.66
C ILE A 22 -31.23 -19.03 -6.92
N VAL A 23 -30.59 -19.15 -8.08
CA VAL A 23 -29.48 -18.28 -8.47
C VAL A 23 -29.92 -16.83 -8.55
N GLN A 24 -31.08 -16.53 -9.14
CA GLN A 24 -31.63 -15.18 -9.25
C GLN A 24 -31.92 -14.55 -7.87
N ARG A 25 -32.41 -15.33 -6.92
CA ARG A 25 -32.59 -14.90 -5.52
C ARG A 25 -31.24 -14.59 -4.89
N SER A 26 -30.24 -15.44 -5.09
CA SER A 26 -28.88 -15.19 -4.61
C SER A 26 -28.23 -13.97 -5.24
N ILE A 27 -28.48 -13.65 -6.51
CA ILE A 27 -28.01 -12.40 -7.13
C ILE A 27 -28.59 -11.19 -6.40
N THR A 28 -29.90 -11.22 -6.12
CA THR A 28 -30.59 -10.14 -5.39
C THR A 28 -30.05 -9.99 -3.97
N GLU A 29 -29.84 -11.12 -3.29
CA GLU A 29 -29.27 -11.18 -1.94
C GLU A 29 -27.87 -10.57 -1.90
N VAL A 30 -26.96 -11.03 -2.78
CA VAL A 30 -25.60 -10.48 -2.88
C VAL A 30 -25.63 -8.99 -3.21
N ARG A 31 -26.49 -8.55 -4.14
CA ARG A 31 -26.59 -7.12 -4.50
C ARG A 31 -27.00 -6.26 -3.32
N LYS A 32 -27.99 -6.72 -2.56
CA LYS A 32 -28.53 -6.02 -1.40
C LYS A 32 -27.53 -5.99 -0.25
N TYR A 33 -26.94 -7.12 0.11
CA TYR A 33 -26.10 -7.18 1.32
C TYR A 33 -24.68 -6.70 1.08
N ALA A 34 -24.12 -6.89 -0.11
CA ALA A 34 -22.71 -6.59 -0.35
C ALA A 34 -22.47 -5.18 -0.88
N PHE A 35 -23.48 -4.55 -1.48
CA PHE A 35 -23.37 -3.25 -2.15
C PHE A 35 -24.46 -2.24 -1.75
N ALA A 36 -25.25 -2.51 -0.70
CA ALA A 36 -26.16 -1.50 -0.16
C ALA A 36 -25.37 -0.26 0.26
N ASP A 37 -25.93 0.91 -0.03
CA ASP A 37 -25.40 2.18 0.45
C ASP A 37 -25.74 2.30 1.94
N ASP A 38 -24.81 2.82 2.76
CA ASP A 38 -24.91 2.89 4.23
C ASP A 38 -26.15 3.66 4.73
N SER A 39 -26.86 4.32 3.81
CA SER A 39 -28.07 5.12 4.06
C SER A 39 -29.37 4.31 4.06
N GLU A 40 -29.42 3.10 3.46
CA GLU A 40 -30.66 2.30 3.36
C GLU A 40 -30.79 1.24 4.46
N VAL A 41 -29.68 0.80 5.04
CA VAL A 41 -29.65 -0.22 6.09
C VAL A 41 -29.38 0.48 7.41
N GLY A 42 -30.46 0.88 8.10
CA GLY A 42 -30.36 1.41 9.45
C GLY A 42 -29.45 0.52 10.32
N GLN A 43 -28.32 1.09 10.75
CA GLN A 43 -27.48 0.67 11.88
C GLN A 43 -26.37 -0.37 11.67
N CYS A 44 -26.00 -0.74 10.44
CA CYS A 44 -24.75 -1.50 10.23
C CYS A 44 -23.88 -0.79 9.20
N GLU A 45 -23.00 0.11 9.65
CA GLU A 45 -21.83 0.53 8.87
C GLU A 45 -21.07 -0.75 8.51
N HIS A 46 -21.14 -1.16 7.25
CA HIS A 46 -20.45 -2.38 6.82
C HIS A 46 -18.95 -2.20 7.06
N THR A 47 -18.28 -3.21 7.63
CA THR A 47 -16.82 -3.13 7.87
C THR A 47 -16.00 -3.20 6.57
N TRP A 48 -16.67 -3.46 5.44
CA TRP A 48 -16.07 -3.54 4.12
C TRP A 48 -16.66 -2.46 3.20
N SER A 49 -15.86 -2.04 2.22
CA SER A 49 -16.34 -1.18 1.15
C SER A 49 -16.91 -2.00 -0.03
N PRO A 50 -17.89 -1.48 -0.78
CA PRO A 50 -18.39 -2.09 -2.01
C PRO A 50 -17.28 -2.49 -3.00
N GLU A 51 -16.22 -1.68 -3.10
CA GLU A 51 -15.08 -1.95 -4.00
C GLU A 51 -14.20 -3.10 -3.51
N GLN A 52 -14.02 -3.25 -2.19
CA GLN A 52 -13.31 -4.39 -1.61
C GLN A 52 -14.04 -5.71 -1.92
N PHE A 53 -15.36 -5.73 -1.79
CA PHE A 53 -16.14 -6.90 -2.15
C PHE A 53 -16.18 -7.12 -3.67
N TRP A 54 -16.29 -6.07 -4.49
CA TRP A 54 -16.22 -6.20 -5.95
C TRP A 54 -14.93 -6.85 -6.42
N PHE A 55 -13.79 -6.44 -5.87
CA PHE A 55 -12.49 -7.06 -6.14
C PHE A 55 -12.51 -8.57 -5.82
N LEU A 56 -12.98 -8.93 -4.62
CA LEU A 56 -13.13 -10.34 -4.24
C LEU A 56 -14.09 -11.11 -5.15
N LEU A 57 -15.23 -10.52 -5.50
CA LEU A 57 -16.22 -11.13 -6.39
C LEU A 57 -15.61 -11.40 -7.76
N THR A 58 -14.86 -10.46 -8.33
CA THR A 58 -14.19 -10.65 -9.62
C THR A 58 -13.16 -11.78 -9.58
N GLU A 59 -12.34 -11.87 -8.53
CA GLU A 59 -11.37 -12.95 -8.37
C GLU A 59 -12.06 -14.28 -8.10
N LEU A 60 -13.13 -14.32 -7.30
CA LEU A 60 -13.88 -15.54 -6.96
C LEU A 60 -14.73 -16.10 -8.11
N ALA A 61 -15.15 -15.24 -9.03
CA ALA A 61 -15.85 -15.68 -10.23
C ALA A 61 -14.88 -16.27 -11.26
N GLN A 62 -13.65 -15.74 -11.35
CA GLN A 62 -12.61 -16.28 -12.23
C GLN A 62 -11.94 -17.52 -11.64
N HIS A 63 -11.79 -17.56 -10.32
CA HIS A 63 -11.14 -18.61 -9.56
C HIS A 63 -12.09 -19.07 -8.46
N ASN A 64 -12.46 -20.36 -8.43
CA ASN A 64 -13.36 -20.89 -7.39
C ASN A 64 -12.87 -20.61 -5.95
N ASP A 65 -11.57 -20.40 -5.77
CA ASP A 65 -10.99 -19.94 -4.53
C ASP A 65 -9.74 -19.07 -4.75
N VAL A 66 -9.46 -18.20 -3.79
CA VAL A 66 -8.37 -17.22 -3.84
C VAL A 66 -7.51 -17.35 -2.59
N GLU A 67 -6.20 -17.15 -2.70
CA GLU A 67 -5.28 -17.17 -1.56
C GLU A 67 -5.55 -15.98 -0.62
N TYR A 68 -5.68 -16.28 0.68
CA TYR A 68 -6.00 -15.28 1.70
C TYR A 68 -4.92 -14.19 1.79
N ASP A 69 -3.64 -14.58 1.80
CA ASP A 69 -2.52 -13.63 1.91
C ASP A 69 -2.44 -12.68 0.72
N ARG A 70 -2.80 -13.15 -0.49
CA ARG A 70 -2.85 -12.32 -1.70
C ARG A 70 -3.91 -11.23 -1.61
N VAL A 71 -5.11 -11.58 -1.12
CA VAL A 71 -6.20 -10.60 -0.94
C VAL A 71 -5.85 -9.61 0.16
N ARG A 72 -5.36 -10.11 1.30
CA ARG A 72 -4.98 -9.28 2.45
C ARG A 72 -3.89 -8.25 2.10
N SER A 73 -2.90 -8.66 1.30
CA SER A 73 -1.80 -7.78 0.87
C SER A 73 -2.15 -6.85 -0.30
N SER A 74 -3.35 -6.98 -0.87
CA SER A 74 -3.80 -6.10 -1.95
C SER A 74 -3.97 -4.65 -1.47
N ALA A 75 -3.89 -3.71 -2.41
CA ALA A 75 -3.98 -2.27 -2.10
C ALA A 75 -5.31 -1.86 -1.45
N LEU A 76 -6.40 -2.61 -1.69
CA LEU A 76 -7.72 -2.31 -1.12
C LEU A 76 -7.87 -2.73 0.35
N PHE A 77 -7.14 -3.76 0.78
CA PHE A 77 -7.23 -4.28 2.14
C PHE A 77 -6.08 -3.80 3.03
N ALA A 78 -4.93 -3.46 2.44
CA ALA A 78 -3.78 -2.85 3.14
C ALA A 78 -3.38 -3.61 4.42
N GLY A 79 -3.51 -4.94 4.44
CA GLY A 79 -3.19 -5.78 5.58
C GLY A 79 -4.24 -5.85 6.69
N LYS A 80 -5.39 -5.19 6.56
CA LYS A 80 -6.49 -5.20 7.54
C LYS A 80 -7.47 -6.33 7.27
N ASP A 81 -7.90 -6.99 8.34
CA ASP A 81 -8.79 -8.15 8.27
C ASP A 81 -10.27 -7.81 8.50
N ASP A 82 -10.56 -6.63 9.04
CA ASP A 82 -11.91 -6.25 9.49
C ASP A 82 -12.96 -6.40 8.38
N ALA A 83 -12.59 -6.03 7.15
CA ALA A 83 -13.43 -6.20 5.96
C ALA A 83 -13.63 -7.68 5.60
N LEU A 84 -12.58 -8.50 5.66
CA LEU A 84 -12.65 -9.93 5.36
C LEU A 84 -13.49 -10.67 6.42
N LEU A 85 -13.32 -10.31 7.69
CA LEU A 85 -14.08 -10.87 8.80
C LEU A 85 -15.56 -10.49 8.70
N GLY A 86 -15.89 -9.22 8.42
CA GLY A 86 -17.29 -8.81 8.23
C GLY A 86 -17.95 -9.46 7.03
N LEU A 87 -17.21 -9.64 5.92
CA LEU A 87 -17.71 -10.39 4.76
C LEU A 87 -17.97 -11.87 5.07
N ALA A 88 -17.14 -12.48 5.93
CA ALA A 88 -17.34 -13.86 6.37
C ALA A 88 -18.52 -13.98 7.36
N GLU A 89 -18.67 -13.01 8.27
CA GLU A 89 -19.81 -12.92 9.20
C GLU A 89 -21.13 -12.74 8.44
N ALA A 90 -21.14 -11.92 7.40
CA ALA A 90 -22.26 -11.75 6.49
C ALA A 90 -22.51 -12.97 5.57
N GLN A 91 -21.71 -14.03 5.70
CA GLN A 91 -21.79 -15.26 4.90
C GLN A 91 -21.66 -15.04 3.38
N LEU A 92 -21.11 -13.89 2.96
CA LEU A 92 -20.83 -13.60 1.55
C LEU A 92 -19.62 -14.40 1.08
N ILE A 93 -18.64 -14.57 1.96
CA ILE A 93 -17.44 -15.38 1.74
C ILE A 93 -17.27 -16.41 2.86
N THR A 94 -16.39 -17.38 2.65
CA THR A 94 -15.93 -18.33 3.67
C THR A 94 -14.41 -18.40 3.66
N MET A 95 -13.81 -18.33 4.84
CA MET A 95 -12.37 -18.53 5.02
C MET A 95 -12.09 -20.00 5.28
N VAL A 96 -11.18 -20.57 4.50
CA VAL A 96 -10.68 -21.95 4.65
C VAL A 96 -9.41 -21.91 5.48
N TYR A 97 -9.43 -22.62 6.61
CA TYR A 97 -8.32 -22.69 7.53
C TYR A 97 -7.48 -23.94 7.25
N ASN A 98 -6.16 -23.77 7.27
CA ASN A 98 -5.19 -24.86 7.22
C ASN A 98 -4.18 -24.65 8.35
N ASN A 99 -3.99 -25.65 9.22
CA ASN A 99 -3.17 -25.54 10.42
C ASN A 99 -3.49 -24.29 11.26
N ASP A 100 -4.78 -24.07 11.55
CA ASP A 100 -5.30 -22.93 12.32
C ASP A 100 -5.01 -21.54 11.73
N ARG A 101 -4.58 -21.47 10.46
CA ARG A 101 -4.33 -20.23 9.73
C ARG A 101 -5.29 -20.08 8.54
N PRO A 102 -5.88 -18.90 8.29
CA PRO A 102 -6.58 -18.63 7.04
C PRO A 102 -5.66 -18.85 5.85
N SER A 103 -6.08 -19.72 4.92
CA SER A 103 -5.27 -20.10 3.76
C SER A 103 -5.92 -19.66 2.46
N ARG A 104 -7.22 -19.91 2.29
CA ARG A 104 -7.97 -19.59 1.07
C ARG A 104 -9.31 -18.97 1.42
N ILE A 105 -9.86 -18.20 0.48
CA ILE A 105 -11.17 -17.58 0.54
C ILE A 105 -12.03 -18.20 -0.56
N ARG A 106 -13.28 -18.52 -0.23
CA ARG A 106 -14.30 -19.08 -1.14
C ARG A 106 -15.58 -18.25 -1.07
N ALA A 107 -16.45 -18.41 -2.06
CA ALA A 107 -17.82 -17.94 -1.96
C ALA A 107 -18.50 -18.59 -0.74
N GLY A 108 -19.30 -17.82 0.01
CA GLY A 108 -19.89 -18.29 1.27
C GLY A 108 -20.87 -19.45 1.09
N ARG A 109 -21.51 -19.52 -0.08
CA ARG A 109 -22.40 -20.61 -0.49
C ARG A 109 -22.05 -21.02 -1.92
N PRO A 110 -22.21 -22.30 -2.30
CA PRO A 110 -21.95 -22.74 -3.67
C PRO A 110 -22.83 -22.02 -4.71
N VAL A 111 -24.06 -21.65 -4.33
CA VAL A 111 -24.97 -20.87 -5.19
C VAL A 111 -24.41 -19.46 -5.44
N TYR A 112 -23.66 -18.88 -4.50
CA TYR A 112 -23.05 -17.56 -4.68
C TYR A 112 -21.96 -17.58 -5.74
N ALA A 113 -21.23 -18.68 -5.93
CA ALA A 113 -20.25 -18.76 -7.02
C ALA A 113 -20.93 -18.60 -8.40
N ALA A 114 -22.09 -19.23 -8.60
CA ALA A 114 -22.90 -19.03 -9.80
C ALA A 114 -23.46 -17.60 -9.88
N ALA A 115 -23.95 -17.06 -8.75
CA ALA A 115 -24.46 -15.69 -8.70
C ALA A 115 -23.38 -14.64 -9.02
N PHE A 116 -22.14 -14.81 -8.54
CA PHE A 116 -21.03 -13.91 -8.82
C PHE A 116 -20.72 -13.86 -10.32
N THR A 117 -20.70 -15.01 -10.98
CA THR A 117 -20.52 -15.10 -12.43
C THR A 117 -21.63 -14.34 -13.17
N ARG A 118 -22.90 -14.56 -12.80
CA ARG A 118 -24.05 -13.84 -13.39
C ARG A 118 -24.04 -12.33 -13.10
N ILE A 119 -23.52 -11.91 -11.94
CA ILE A 119 -23.37 -10.49 -11.61
C ILE A 119 -22.33 -9.82 -12.52
N LEU A 120 -21.24 -10.52 -12.87
CA LEU A 120 -20.23 -10.01 -13.81
C LEU A 120 -20.76 -9.94 -15.25
N GLU A 121 -21.68 -10.83 -15.62
CA GLU A 121 -22.32 -10.83 -16.93
C GLU A 121 -23.30 -9.66 -17.13
N ASP A 122 -23.73 -8.97 -16.06
CA ASP A 122 -24.52 -7.73 -16.16
C ASP A 122 -23.58 -6.55 -16.51
N PRO A 123 -23.59 -6.07 -17.77
CA PRO A 123 -22.61 -5.10 -18.23
C PRO A 123 -22.83 -3.73 -17.58
N GLY A 124 -24.07 -3.37 -17.24
CA GLY A 124 -24.39 -2.08 -16.62
C GLY A 124 -23.87 -2.03 -15.19
N PHE A 125 -24.17 -3.07 -14.41
CA PHE A 125 -23.69 -3.16 -13.04
C PHE A 125 -22.16 -3.32 -12.98
N ALA A 126 -21.60 -4.22 -13.80
CA ALA A 126 -20.17 -4.50 -13.81
C ALA A 126 -19.33 -3.29 -14.23
N SER A 127 -19.76 -2.55 -15.26
CA SER A 127 -19.08 -1.33 -15.69
C SER A 127 -19.12 -0.26 -14.60
N SER A 128 -20.27 -0.06 -13.96
CA SER A 128 -20.43 0.91 -12.87
C SER A 128 -19.53 0.60 -11.68
N MET A 129 -19.50 -0.66 -11.22
CA MET A 129 -18.68 -1.04 -10.07
C MET A 129 -17.18 -1.04 -10.39
N THR A 130 -16.80 -1.43 -11.61
CA THR A 130 -15.40 -1.34 -12.07
C THR A 130 -14.92 0.12 -12.08
N VAL A 131 -15.75 1.06 -12.52
CA VAL A 131 -15.43 2.50 -12.44
C VAL A 131 -15.22 2.95 -10.99
N LYS A 132 -16.07 2.53 -10.05
CA LYS A 132 -15.91 2.84 -8.61
C LYS A 132 -14.59 2.30 -8.07
N MET A 133 -14.28 1.03 -8.35
CA MET A 133 -13.04 0.39 -7.94
C MET A 133 -11.80 1.07 -8.53
N ASN A 134 -11.80 1.37 -9.83
CA ASN A 134 -10.69 2.04 -10.49
C ASN A 134 -10.42 3.43 -9.90
N LYS A 135 -11.46 4.20 -9.58
CA LYS A 135 -11.32 5.48 -8.88
C LYS A 135 -10.66 5.33 -7.51
N LYS A 136 -10.97 4.27 -6.75
CA LYS A 136 -10.28 3.99 -5.48
C LYS A 136 -8.80 3.66 -5.69
N PHE A 137 -8.48 2.83 -6.69
CA PHE A 137 -7.09 2.53 -7.02
C PHE A 137 -6.28 3.77 -7.44
N ILE A 138 -6.87 4.63 -8.27
CA ILE A 138 -6.28 5.92 -8.65
C ILE A 138 -6.02 6.78 -7.43
N ALA A 139 -6.98 6.90 -6.51
CA ALA A 139 -6.82 7.67 -5.28
C ALA A 139 -5.66 7.14 -4.40
N LEU A 140 -5.53 5.82 -4.27
CA LEU A 140 -4.45 5.18 -3.52
C LEU A 140 -3.08 5.42 -4.16
N GLU A 141 -2.92 5.27 -5.47
CA GLU A 141 -1.64 5.54 -6.14
C GLU A 141 -1.32 7.04 -6.18
N THR A 142 -2.33 7.92 -6.26
CA THR A 142 -2.15 9.38 -6.16
C THR A 142 -1.62 9.77 -4.78
N ALA A 143 -2.09 9.12 -3.71
CA ALA A 143 -1.55 9.34 -2.36
C ALA A 143 -0.07 8.94 -2.28
N LYS A 144 0.32 7.81 -2.88
CA LYS A 144 1.74 7.38 -2.95
C LYS A 144 2.61 8.38 -3.72
N ILE A 145 2.10 8.95 -4.82
CA ILE A 145 2.79 10.00 -5.56
C ILE A 145 3.03 11.21 -4.67
N ARG A 146 1.99 11.69 -3.97
CA ARG A 146 2.12 12.84 -3.04
C ARG A 146 3.15 12.60 -1.95
N GLU A 147 3.14 11.42 -1.32
CA GLU A 147 4.15 11.08 -0.30
C GLU A 147 5.58 11.09 -0.87
N ALA A 148 5.77 10.59 -2.10
CA ALA A 148 7.06 10.62 -2.77
C ALA A 148 7.48 12.05 -3.17
N GLU A 149 6.54 12.89 -3.59
CA GLU A 149 6.76 14.31 -3.91
C GLU A 149 7.12 15.12 -2.66
N ASP A 150 6.40 14.90 -1.55
CA ASP A 150 6.68 15.50 -0.26
C ASP A 150 8.09 15.14 0.21
N GLU A 151 8.49 13.87 0.10
CA GLU A 151 9.84 13.45 0.44
C GLU A 151 10.89 14.10 -0.47
N LEU A 152 10.65 14.15 -1.79
CA LEU A 152 11.55 14.84 -2.73
C LEU A 152 11.70 16.32 -2.38
N SER A 153 10.63 16.99 -1.94
CA SER A 153 10.67 18.39 -1.52
C SER A 153 11.58 18.59 -0.30
N VAL A 154 11.50 17.67 0.68
CA VAL A 154 12.36 17.68 1.87
C VAL A 154 13.82 17.46 1.50
N LEU A 155 14.10 16.50 0.60
CA LEU A 155 15.46 16.25 0.11
C LEU A 155 16.03 17.47 -0.62
N ASN A 156 15.20 18.20 -1.35
CA ASN A 156 15.61 19.43 -2.02
C ASN A 156 15.98 20.55 -1.01
N VAL A 157 15.21 20.70 0.07
CA VAL A 157 15.54 21.64 1.15
C VAL A 157 16.83 21.25 1.87
N PHE A 158 17.00 19.96 2.16
CA PHE A 158 18.23 19.45 2.77
C PHE A 158 19.45 19.75 1.90
N ARG A 159 19.34 19.52 0.59
CA ARG A 159 20.39 19.87 -0.37
C ARG A 159 20.77 21.35 -0.31
N ALA A 160 19.79 22.25 -0.37
CA ALA A 160 20.04 23.70 -0.30
C ALA A 160 20.77 24.11 1.00
N SER A 161 20.42 23.47 2.12
CA SER A 161 21.08 23.69 3.42
C SER A 161 22.55 23.23 3.42
N VAL A 162 22.84 22.06 2.85
CA VAL A 162 24.22 21.54 2.72
C VAL A 162 25.06 22.44 1.82
N GLU A 163 24.52 22.88 0.69
CA GLU A 163 25.19 23.82 -0.22
C GLU A 163 25.50 25.15 0.51
N ALA A 164 24.55 25.70 1.28
CA ALA A 164 24.76 26.91 2.08
C ALA A 164 25.85 26.73 3.16
N GLN A 165 25.88 25.61 3.88
CA GLN A 165 26.93 25.30 4.86
C GLN A 165 28.31 25.16 4.19
N SER A 166 28.39 24.52 3.03
CA SER A 166 29.64 24.36 2.27
C SER A 166 30.20 25.70 1.77
N ALA A 167 29.31 26.65 1.42
CA ALA A 167 29.70 28.01 1.03
C ALA A 167 30.21 28.81 2.25
N LEU A 168 29.55 28.68 3.41
CA LEU A 168 30.00 29.31 4.65
C LEU A 168 31.36 28.77 5.11
N THR A 169 31.58 27.46 5.09
CA THR A 169 32.89 26.89 5.46
C THR A 169 33.99 27.29 4.47
N SER A 170 33.70 27.32 3.18
CA SER A 170 34.65 27.79 2.17
C SER A 170 35.01 29.27 2.36
N SER A 171 34.03 30.14 2.63
CA SER A 171 34.30 31.56 2.91
C SER A 171 35.09 31.76 4.21
N MET A 172 34.78 31.01 5.28
CA MET A 172 35.56 31.03 6.53
C MET A 172 37.00 30.59 6.31
N ALA A 173 37.24 29.56 5.49
CA ALA A 173 38.58 29.12 5.14
C ALA A 173 39.36 30.20 4.36
N ILE A 174 38.71 30.91 3.44
CA ILE A 174 39.32 32.03 2.70
C ILE A 174 39.67 33.19 3.66
N VAL A 175 38.78 33.54 4.59
CA VAL A 175 39.03 34.60 5.59
C VAL A 175 40.15 34.22 6.55
N ALA A 176 40.20 32.95 6.98
CA ALA A 176 41.30 32.43 7.80
C ALA A 176 42.64 32.48 7.05
N ALA A 177 42.64 32.14 5.76
CA ALA A 177 43.83 32.24 4.91
C ALA A 177 44.24 33.70 4.65
N SER A 178 43.30 34.63 4.50
CA SER A 178 43.61 36.06 4.27
C SER A 178 44.10 36.79 5.50
N ASN A 179 43.67 36.38 6.71
CA ASN A 179 44.18 36.93 7.97
C ASN A 179 45.55 36.34 8.39
N GLY A 180 46.07 35.39 7.61
CA GLY A 180 47.36 34.74 7.83
C GLY A 180 48.53 35.41 7.12
N TYR A 181 48.66 36.74 7.09
CA TYR A 181 49.92 37.39 6.67
C TYR A 181 50.09 38.79 7.29
N LYS A 182 50.74 38.85 8.47
CA LYS A 182 51.75 39.87 8.85
C LYS A 182 52.28 39.57 10.25
N GLY A 183 53.46 38.96 10.32
CA GLY A 183 54.16 38.75 11.59
C GLY A 183 55.46 37.95 11.44
N ARG A 184 56.53 38.67 11.08
CA ARG A 184 57.98 38.35 11.17
C ARG A 184 58.40 37.11 11.97
N ASP A 185 59.33 36.36 11.36
CA ASP A 185 60.33 35.43 11.92
C ASP A 185 60.53 35.42 13.45
N LYS A 186 60.43 34.23 14.05
CA LYS A 186 61.59 33.45 14.55
C LYS A 186 61.16 32.00 14.83
N GLY A 187 62.05 31.08 14.48
CA GLY A 187 61.71 29.69 14.18
C GLY A 187 61.17 28.84 15.34
N CYS A 188 60.26 27.95 14.97
CA CYS A 188 60.12 26.61 15.54
C CYS A 188 59.57 25.71 14.43
N ARG A 189 60.35 24.71 14.04
CA ARG A 189 59.97 23.68 13.08
C ARG A 189 59.09 22.69 13.83
N LEU A 190 57.79 22.61 13.52
CA LEU A 190 56.92 21.53 13.95
C LEU A 190 56.27 20.88 12.73
N SER A 191 56.47 19.57 12.61
CA SER A 191 55.96 18.70 11.56
C SER A 191 54.44 18.51 11.67
N PRO A 192 53.74 18.39 10.53
CA PRO A 192 52.29 18.20 10.50
C PRO A 192 51.93 16.71 10.59
N GLU A 193 51.77 16.15 11.80
CA GLU A 193 51.26 14.77 11.93
C GLU A 193 50.54 14.42 13.25
N ALA A 194 50.06 15.39 14.03
CA ALA A 194 49.37 15.07 15.29
C ALA A 194 48.07 15.86 15.47
N TYR A 195 47.01 15.47 14.76
CA TYR A 195 45.64 15.77 15.19
C TYR A 195 44.63 14.72 14.71
N ILE A 196 44.92 13.45 15.00
CA ILE A 196 43.92 12.38 15.07
C ILE A 196 44.24 11.55 16.32
N GLY A 197 43.41 11.61 17.36
CA GLY A 197 43.57 10.74 18.53
C GLY A 197 42.84 11.19 19.80
N GLN A 198 41.69 10.57 20.04
CA GLN A 198 41.15 10.17 21.35
C GLN A 198 40.94 11.23 22.47
N VAL A 199 39.67 11.44 22.81
CA VAL A 199 39.25 11.41 24.22
C VAL A 199 38.15 10.37 24.36
N ALA A 200 38.54 9.20 24.85
CA ALA A 200 37.65 8.21 25.41
C ALA A 200 37.89 8.17 26.93
N GLY A 201 36.79 8.26 27.69
CA GLY A 201 36.64 7.64 29.01
C GLY A 201 36.83 8.53 30.23
N THR A 202 35.72 8.80 30.95
CA THR A 202 35.62 8.41 32.36
C THR A 202 34.18 8.05 32.72
N SER A 203 34.08 6.92 33.41
CA SER A 203 32.92 6.20 33.92
C SER A 203 32.24 6.88 35.11
N GLY A 204 30.92 6.73 35.22
CA GLY A 204 30.13 7.00 36.43
C GLY A 204 28.83 6.18 36.42
N ARG A 205 28.88 4.97 36.98
CA ARG A 205 27.76 4.03 37.15
C ARG A 205 27.07 4.28 38.50
N CYS A 206 25.74 4.39 38.51
CA CYS A 206 24.88 4.00 39.65
C CYS A 206 23.55 3.43 39.13
N GLN A 207 23.20 2.24 39.64
CA GLN A 207 21.97 1.49 39.37
C GLN A 207 20.84 1.93 40.30
N GLY A 208 19.61 1.82 39.82
CA GLY A 208 18.38 1.88 40.61
C GLY A 208 17.19 1.42 39.78
N SER A 209 16.73 0.21 40.07
CA SER A 209 15.56 -0.48 39.52
C SER A 209 14.24 0.12 39.98
N GLU A 210 13.20 0.17 39.12
CA GLU A 210 11.89 -0.44 39.38
C GLU A 210 10.88 -0.28 38.22
N LEU A 211 10.38 -1.43 37.79
CA LEU A 211 9.04 -1.81 37.36
C LEU A 211 8.06 -0.76 36.80
N GLY A 212 7.64 -1.02 35.55
CA GLY A 212 6.23 -1.26 35.27
C GLY A 212 5.37 -0.07 34.85
N HIS A 213 5.31 0.20 33.54
CA HIS A 213 4.05 0.41 32.81
C HIS A 213 4.36 0.50 31.30
N ARG A 214 3.82 -0.43 30.49
CA ARG A 214 3.90 -0.37 29.02
C ARG A 214 3.05 0.81 28.53
N PRO A 215 3.60 1.78 27.78
CA PRO A 215 2.77 2.71 27.03
C PRO A 215 2.27 2.02 25.76
N ARG A 216 0.98 2.19 25.47
CA ARG A 216 0.35 1.80 24.20
C ARG A 216 1.17 2.33 23.03
N GLU A 217 1.73 1.41 22.25
CA GLU A 217 2.42 1.72 21.00
C GLU A 217 1.42 2.37 20.04
N SER A 218 1.70 3.62 19.66
CA SER A 218 0.95 4.35 18.64
C SER A 218 1.13 3.66 17.29
N TRP A 219 0.02 3.50 16.56
CA TRP A 219 -0.06 2.94 15.19
C TRP A 219 0.95 3.56 14.21
N MET A 220 1.38 4.80 14.44
CA MET A 220 2.43 5.47 13.66
C MET A 220 3.84 4.89 13.87
N SER A 221 4.11 4.26 15.01
CA SER A 221 5.42 3.66 15.35
C SER A 221 5.63 2.31 14.66
N TRP A 222 4.56 1.52 14.53
CA TRP A 222 4.58 0.26 13.79
C TRP A 222 4.77 0.50 12.28
N MET A 223 4.07 1.49 11.69
CA MET A 223 4.30 1.87 10.29
C MET A 223 5.70 2.44 10.06
N ARG A 224 6.25 3.23 10.98
CA ARG A 224 7.66 3.64 10.86
C ARG A 224 8.62 2.44 10.89
N SER A 225 8.37 1.41 11.69
CA SER A 225 9.26 0.23 11.75
C SER A 225 9.12 -0.71 10.56
N PHE A 226 7.93 -0.79 9.95
CA PHE A 226 7.72 -1.59 8.73
C PHE A 226 8.23 -0.87 7.46
N PHE A 227 8.25 0.48 7.45
CA PHE A 227 8.74 1.29 6.33
C PHE A 227 10.20 1.81 6.48
N TYR A 228 10.76 1.84 7.69
CA TYR A 228 12.18 2.16 7.99
C TYR A 228 12.92 0.97 8.60
N SER A 229 12.88 -0.19 7.96
CA SER A 229 14.07 -1.03 8.00
C SER A 229 14.99 -0.52 6.91
N SER A 230 15.97 0.34 7.27
CA SER A 230 17.08 0.66 6.38
C SER A 230 17.67 -0.65 5.87
N PRO A 231 17.61 -0.93 4.55
CA PRO A 231 18.35 -2.05 4.03
C PRO A 231 19.83 -1.69 4.19
N GLN A 232 20.54 -2.49 4.98
CA GLN A 232 22.00 -2.57 4.88
C GLN A 232 22.32 -2.71 3.39
N VAL A 233 23.09 -1.77 2.86
CA VAL A 233 23.49 -1.74 1.45
C VAL A 233 24.05 -3.12 1.09
N PRO A 234 23.44 -3.85 0.15
CA PRO A 234 24.01 -5.13 -0.26
C PRO A 234 25.34 -4.84 -0.97
N ARG A 235 26.43 -5.44 -0.47
CA ARG A 235 27.66 -5.58 -1.26
C ARG A 235 27.39 -6.61 -2.35
N THR A 236 26.79 -6.18 -3.45
CA THR A 236 26.75 -6.97 -4.68
C THR A 236 27.85 -6.49 -5.60
N THR A 237 28.91 -7.29 -5.69
CA THR A 237 29.75 -7.37 -6.88
C THR A 237 28.90 -7.95 -8.00
N ASP A 238 28.14 -7.11 -8.69
CA ASP A 238 27.53 -7.45 -9.98
C ASP A 238 27.85 -6.33 -10.98
N ALA A 239 28.43 -6.74 -12.09
CA ALA A 239 28.89 -5.87 -13.14
C ALA A 239 27.70 -5.23 -13.89
N GLY A 240 27.74 -3.90 -14.07
CA GLY A 240 27.36 -3.33 -15.36
C GLY A 240 26.05 -2.53 -15.51
N VAL A 241 25.46 -1.97 -14.45
CA VAL A 241 24.48 -0.86 -14.64
C VAL A 241 24.87 0.29 -13.72
N GLN A 242 25.56 1.29 -14.29
CA GLN A 242 25.82 2.55 -13.59
C GLN A 242 24.47 3.21 -13.25
N PRO A 243 24.24 3.64 -11.99
CA PRO A 243 23.07 4.43 -11.67
C PRO A 243 23.14 5.71 -12.51
N SER A 244 22.07 6.00 -13.26
CA SER A 244 21.98 7.17 -14.14
C SER A 244 22.22 8.45 -13.33
N ILE A 245 23.42 9.02 -13.44
CA ILE A 245 23.82 10.16 -12.63
C ILE A 245 22.92 11.35 -12.99
N ILE A 246 22.08 11.80 -12.05
CA ILE A 246 21.26 12.99 -12.26
C ILE A 246 22.15 14.21 -12.00
N PRO A 247 22.40 15.07 -13.00
CA PRO A 247 23.30 16.20 -12.83
C PRO A 247 22.76 17.15 -11.76
N GLY A 248 23.65 17.61 -10.88
CA GLY A 248 23.34 18.51 -9.78
C GLY A 248 22.94 17.83 -8.47
N ILE A 249 22.67 16.53 -8.42
CA ILE A 249 22.30 15.86 -7.15
C ILE A 249 23.55 15.22 -6.51
N PRO A 250 23.83 15.50 -5.21
CA PRO A 250 24.92 14.84 -4.47
C PRO A 250 24.84 13.32 -4.55
N ALA A 251 25.98 12.64 -4.63
CA ALA A 251 26.07 11.19 -4.83
C ALA A 251 25.29 10.40 -3.75
N GLU A 252 25.26 10.92 -2.53
CA GLU A 252 24.59 10.34 -1.37
C GLU A 252 23.06 10.30 -1.52
N LEU A 253 22.48 11.26 -2.24
CA LEU A 253 21.04 11.38 -2.44
C LEU A 253 20.56 10.71 -3.73
N GLN A 254 21.46 10.40 -4.68
CA GLN A 254 21.07 9.89 -5.98
C GLN A 254 20.26 8.60 -5.91
N GLY A 255 20.68 7.65 -5.08
CA GLY A 255 19.97 6.37 -4.95
C GLY A 255 18.52 6.56 -4.45
N ARG A 256 18.32 7.45 -3.47
CA ARG A 256 16.98 7.71 -2.92
C ARG A 256 16.11 8.52 -3.89
N VAL A 257 16.67 9.55 -4.55
CA VAL A 257 15.93 10.33 -5.54
C VAL A 257 15.51 9.46 -6.72
N GLN A 258 16.40 8.63 -7.26
CA GLN A 258 16.07 7.69 -8.33
C GLN A 258 14.97 6.71 -7.92
N PHE A 259 15.00 6.24 -6.66
CA PHE A 259 13.95 5.38 -6.12
C PHE A 259 12.59 6.08 -6.09
N LEU A 260 12.52 7.31 -5.58
CA LEU A 260 11.28 8.09 -5.52
C LEU A 260 10.73 8.41 -6.91
N LEU A 261 11.59 8.81 -7.85
CA LEU A 261 11.19 9.03 -9.25
C LEU A 261 10.65 7.76 -9.90
N ARG A 262 11.25 6.60 -9.61
CA ARG A 262 10.75 5.31 -10.09
C ARG A 262 9.37 4.98 -9.51
N ILE A 263 9.13 5.27 -8.22
CA ILE A 263 7.81 5.12 -7.60
C ILE A 263 6.80 5.99 -8.35
N ILE A 264 7.05 7.30 -8.46
CA ILE A 264 6.14 8.24 -9.12
C ILE A 264 5.80 7.78 -10.53
N HIS A 265 6.82 7.43 -11.32
CA HIS A 265 6.63 6.94 -12.68
C HIS A 265 5.80 5.64 -12.72
N SER A 266 6.09 4.68 -11.84
CA SER A 266 5.34 3.41 -11.79
C SER A 266 3.88 3.61 -11.36
N SER A 267 3.61 4.55 -10.46
CA SER A 267 2.27 4.91 -10.01
C SER A 267 1.50 5.63 -11.11
N GLN A 268 2.15 6.55 -11.84
CA GLN A 268 1.53 7.24 -12.98
C GLN A 268 1.09 6.26 -14.07
N GLN A 269 1.95 5.29 -14.42
CA GLN A 269 1.59 4.25 -15.39
C GLN A 269 0.36 3.43 -14.98
N LYS A 270 0.17 3.17 -13.68
CA LYS A 270 -1.02 2.47 -13.19
C LYS A 270 -2.26 3.35 -13.26
N ILE A 271 -2.14 4.62 -12.86
CA ILE A 271 -3.22 5.61 -12.95
C ILE A 271 -3.70 5.73 -14.39
N ASP A 272 -2.77 5.90 -15.35
CA ASP A 272 -3.11 6.02 -16.77
C ASP A 272 -3.87 4.80 -17.30
N ARG A 273 -3.50 3.59 -16.85
CA ARG A 273 -4.19 2.34 -17.19
C ARG A 273 -5.62 2.33 -16.65
N TRP A 274 -5.81 2.62 -15.36
CA TRP A 274 -7.14 2.63 -14.75
C TRP A 274 -8.01 3.76 -15.27
N ASP A 275 -7.44 4.91 -15.63
CA ASP A 275 -8.16 6.01 -16.28
C ASP A 275 -8.61 5.62 -17.69
N ALA A 276 -7.75 4.95 -18.46
CA ALA A 276 -8.13 4.42 -19.77
C ALA A 276 -9.28 3.42 -19.66
N GLU A 277 -9.16 2.45 -18.76
CA GLU A 277 -10.23 1.49 -18.49
C GLU A 277 -11.51 2.18 -18.02
N THR A 278 -11.41 3.16 -17.11
CA THR A 278 -12.56 3.93 -16.63
C THR A 278 -13.28 4.63 -17.79
N ARG A 279 -12.55 5.24 -18.73
CA ARG A 279 -13.15 5.85 -19.93
C ARG A 279 -13.87 4.82 -20.80
N GLU A 280 -13.30 3.64 -20.96
CA GLU A 280 -13.95 2.54 -21.70
C GLU A 280 -15.24 2.08 -21.03
N GLN A 281 -15.22 1.86 -19.71
CA GLN A 281 -16.40 1.45 -18.96
C GLN A 281 -17.50 2.51 -18.98
N VAL A 282 -17.15 3.80 -18.85
CA VAL A 282 -18.10 4.91 -18.98
C VAL A 282 -18.72 4.95 -20.38
N LYS A 283 -17.93 4.70 -21.43
CA LYS A 283 -18.43 4.59 -22.80
C LYS A 283 -19.41 3.42 -22.96
N ARG A 284 -19.11 2.27 -22.36
CA ARG A 284 -20.01 1.10 -22.34
C ARG A 284 -21.32 1.44 -21.65
N LEU A 285 -21.27 2.08 -20.48
CA LEU A 285 -22.45 2.54 -19.76
C LEU A 285 -23.31 3.51 -20.59
N ALA A 286 -22.69 4.41 -21.33
CA ALA A 286 -23.41 5.35 -22.19
C ALA A 286 -24.02 4.69 -23.45
N SER A 287 -23.61 3.46 -23.79
CA SER A 287 -24.11 2.72 -24.95
C SER A 287 -25.20 1.68 -24.63
N LEU A 288 -25.45 1.43 -23.35
CA LEU A 288 -26.52 0.56 -22.84
C LEU A 288 -27.82 1.35 -22.67
#